data_AF-A0AAT9TPL2-F1
#
_entry.id   AF-A0AAT9TPL2-F1
#
_cell.length_a   1.000
_cell.length_b   1.000
_cell.length_c   1.000
_cell.angle_alpha   90.00
_cell.angle_beta   90.00
_cell.angle_gamma   90.00
#
_symmetry.space_group_name_H-M   'P 1'
#
loop_
_entity.id
_entity.type
_entity.pdbx_description
1 polymer ?
#
loop_
_entity_poly.entity_id
_entity_poly.type
_entity_poly.pdbx_seq_one_letter_code
_entity_poly.pdbx_strand_id
1 'polypeptide(L)'
;MQQLEAQEAEECVRRQQAHAGLRWKLQPERPAAAALLHRGDCATYPVVGGYIDRDDALIALGMPEVESCRVCRPEIGLTRR
;
A
#
# COMPACT_ATOMS: atom_id res chain seq x y z
N MET A 1 5.62 -29.76 17.01
CA MET A 1 6.26 -28.44 16.86
C MET A 1 6.05 -27.88 15.46
N GLN A 2 6.39 -28.59 14.38
CA GLN A 2 6.26 -28.09 13.00
C GLN A 2 4.88 -27.57 12.57
N GLN A 3 3.78 -28.20 13.00
CA GLN A 3 2.42 -27.71 12.68
C GLN A 3 2.07 -26.40 13.40
N LEU A 4 2.58 -26.20 14.62
CA LEU A 4 2.36 -24.98 15.38
C LEU A 4 3.15 -23.82 14.76
N GLU A 5 4.41 -24.06 14.39
CA GLU A 5 5.27 -23.07 13.72
C GLU A 5 4.68 -22.60 12.38
N ALA A 6 4.07 -23.52 11.61
CA ALA A 6 3.39 -23.18 10.37
C ALA A 6 2.14 -22.31 10.60
N GLN A 7 1.33 -22.64 11.62
CA GLN A 7 0.14 -21.86 11.98
C GLN A 7 0.52 -20.44 12.46
N GLU A 8 1.57 -20.32 13.27
CA GLU A 8 2.07 -19.03 13.75
C GLU A 8 2.61 -18.17 12.60
N ALA A 9 3.32 -18.78 11.64
CA ALA A 9 3.81 -18.08 10.46
C ALA A 9 2.65 -17.56 9.58
N GLU A 10 1.62 -18.38 9.36
CA GLU A 10 0.42 -17.96 8.62
C GLU A 10 -0.32 -16.81 9.33
N GLU A 11 -0.48 -16.89 10.65
CA GLU A 11 -1.13 -15.82 11.40
C GLU A 11 -0.33 -14.51 11.36
N CYS A 12 1.00 -14.61 11.45
CA CYS A 12 1.89 -13.47 11.30
C CYS A 12 1.75 -12.80 9.93
N VAL A 13 1.72 -13.60 8.85
CA VAL A 13 1.50 -13.11 7.48
C VAL A 13 0.13 -12.45 7.35
N ARG A 14 -0.93 -13.06 7.89
CA ARG A 14 -2.28 -12.47 7.88
C ARG A 14 -2.33 -11.13 8.62
N ARG A 15 -1.71 -11.03 9.79
CA ARG A 15 -1.64 -9.78 10.56
C ARG A 15 -0.87 -8.70 9.81
N GLN A 16 0.24 -9.06 9.17
CA GLN A 16 1.02 -8.13 8.35
C GLN A 16 0.22 -7.64 7.13
N GLN A 17 -0.50 -8.53 6.45
CA GLN A 17 -1.38 -8.18 5.33
C GLN A 17 -2.53 -7.28 5.78
N ALA A 18 -3.17 -7.59 6.91
CA ALA A 18 -4.23 -6.75 7.47
C ALA A 18 -3.71 -5.36 7.85
N HIS A 19 -2.51 -5.26 8.42
CA HIS A 19 -1.88 -3.98 8.73
C HIS A 19 -1.54 -3.18 7.47
N ALA A 20 -1.04 -3.84 6.42
CA ALA A 20 -0.75 -3.22 5.14
C ALA A 20 -2.02 -2.77 4.39
N GLY A 21 -3.12 -3.52 4.48
CA GLY A 21 -4.40 -3.20 3.84
C GLY A 21 -5.06 -1.93 4.40
N LEU A 22 -4.64 -1.48 5.60
CA LEU A 22 -5.11 -0.23 6.22
C LEU A 22 -4.21 0.98 5.89
N ARG A 23 -3.16 0.79 5.09
CA ARG A 23 -2.15 1.82 4.79
C ARG A 23 -1.92 1.99 3.29
N TRP A 24 -1.05 2.94 2.96
CA TRP A 24 -0.65 3.25 1.59
C TRP A 24 0.85 3.25 1.45
N LYS A 25 1.34 3.20 0.22
CA LYS A 25 2.75 3.35 -0.12
C LYS A 25 2.89 4.14 -1.41
N LEU A 26 3.99 4.88 -1.52
CA LEU A 26 4.28 5.70 -2.68
C LEU A 26 5.42 5.08 -3.48
N GLN A 27 5.15 4.76 -4.73
CA GLN A 27 6.19 4.45 -5.69
C GLN A 27 6.76 5.78 -6.19
N PRO A 28 8.07 6.01 -6.08
CA PRO A 28 8.69 7.26 -6.52
C PRO A 28 8.61 7.39 -8.05
N GLU A 29 8.69 8.64 -8.50
CA GLU A 29 8.80 8.99 -9.91
C GLU A 29 10.02 8.30 -10.56
N ARG A 30 9.88 7.96 -11.83
CA ARG A 30 10.96 7.47 -12.69
C ARG A 30 11.05 8.35 -13.94
N PRO A 31 12.19 8.38 -14.66
CA PRO A 31 12.38 9.27 -15.82
C PRO A 31 11.32 9.21 -16.95
N ALA A 32 10.42 8.21 -16.93
CA ALA A 32 9.34 8.05 -17.89
C ALA A 32 7.97 7.74 -17.24
N ALA A 33 7.82 7.91 -15.93
CA ALA A 33 6.59 7.58 -15.21
C ALA A 33 6.41 8.43 -13.95
N ALA A 34 5.21 8.98 -13.78
CA ALA A 34 4.77 9.66 -12.57
C ALA A 34 4.93 8.79 -11.32
N ALA A 35 4.95 9.42 -10.15
CA ALA A 35 4.85 8.70 -8.89
C ALA A 35 3.50 7.98 -8.82
N LEU A 36 3.46 6.77 -8.25
CA LEU A 36 2.22 6.00 -8.14
C LEU A 36 1.85 5.78 -6.68
N LEU A 37 0.65 6.19 -6.30
CA LEU A 37 0.06 5.81 -5.03
C LEU A 37 -0.47 4.39 -5.13
N HIS A 38 -0.22 3.58 -4.10
CA HIS A 38 -0.71 2.22 -3.97
C HIS A 38 -1.34 1.98 -2.60
N ARG A 39 -2.28 1.03 -2.50
CA ARG A 39 -2.61 0.40 -1.21
C ARG A 39 -1.38 -0.32 -0.67
N GLY A 40 -1.24 -0.41 0.64
CA GLY A 40 -0.09 -1.05 1.28
C GLY A 40 0.01 -2.53 0.92
N ASP A 41 -1.12 -3.21 0.77
CA ASP A 41 -1.23 -4.62 0.36
C ASP A 41 -1.17 -4.84 -1.17
N CYS A 42 -1.01 -3.79 -1.98
CA CYS A 42 -0.88 -3.93 -3.42
C CYS A 42 0.40 -4.69 -3.80
N ALA A 43 0.28 -5.82 -4.49
CA ALA A 43 1.42 -6.65 -4.87
C ALA A 43 2.24 -6.10 -6.06
N THR A 44 1.73 -5.11 -6.81
CA THR A 44 2.40 -4.62 -8.03
C THR A 44 3.66 -3.81 -7.76
N TYR A 45 3.80 -3.30 -6.53
CA TYR A 45 4.97 -2.54 -6.09
C TYR A 45 5.34 -2.99 -4.68
N PRO A 46 6.55 -3.52 -4.43
CA PRO A 46 6.99 -3.82 -3.07
C PRO A 46 7.08 -2.52 -2.27
N VAL A 47 6.83 -2.60 -0.96
CA VAL A 47 7.00 -1.41 -0.11
C VAL A 47 8.49 -1.05 -0.04
N VAL A 48 8.83 0.16 -0.46
CA VAL A 48 10.19 0.71 -0.39
C VAL A 48 10.07 2.07 0.30
N GLY A 49 10.78 2.28 1.40
CA GLY A 49 10.66 3.50 2.20
C GLY A 49 9.50 3.51 3.22
N GLY A 50 8.67 2.46 3.26
CA GLY A 50 7.64 2.26 4.28
C GLY A 50 6.22 2.62 3.82
N TYR A 51 5.32 2.69 4.81
CA TYR A 51 3.91 3.00 4.59
C TYR A 51 3.60 4.43 5.04
N ILE A 52 2.71 5.09 4.31
CA ILE A 52 2.10 6.36 4.69
C ILE A 52 0.68 6.12 5.22
N ASP A 53 0.21 7.03 6.07
CA ASP A 53 -1.13 6.98 6.61
C ASP A 53 -2.18 7.51 5.61
N ARG A 54 -3.43 7.59 6.07
CA ARG A 54 -4.55 8.01 5.24
C ARG A 54 -4.47 9.48 4.84
N ASP A 55 -4.01 10.35 5.75
CA ASP A 55 -4.01 11.79 5.50
C ASP A 55 -2.86 12.15 4.55
N ASP A 56 -1.69 11.55 4.73
CA ASP A 56 -0.58 11.65 3.76
C ASP A 56 -0.97 11.10 2.39
N ALA A 57 -1.73 10.00 2.34
CA ALA A 57 -2.22 9.44 1.08
C ALA A 57 -3.25 10.36 0.38
N LEU A 58 -4.07 11.09 1.14
CA LEU A 58 -4.97 12.11 0.59
C LEU A 58 -4.19 13.31 0.04
N ILE A 59 -3.14 13.75 0.74
CA ILE A 59 -2.25 14.81 0.25
C ILE A 59 -1.61 14.38 -1.06
N ALA A 60 -1.01 13.18 -1.10
CA ALA A 60 -0.39 12.62 -2.30
C ALA A 60 -1.38 12.53 -3.48
N LEU A 61 -2.62 12.12 -3.24
CA LEU A 61 -3.65 12.05 -4.30
C LEU A 61 -4.00 13.42 -4.91
N GLY A 62 -3.77 14.52 -4.17
CA GLY A 62 -3.97 15.88 -4.66
C GLY A 62 -2.78 16.45 -5.43
N MET A 63 -1.63 15.78 -5.43
CA MET A 63 -0.41 16.25 -6.12
C MET A 63 -0.47 15.90 -7.62
N PRO A 64 -0.21 16.86 -8.53
CA PRO A 64 -0.32 16.62 -9.98
C PRO A 64 0.70 15.60 -10.52
N GLU A 65 1.82 15.40 -9.83
CA GLU A 65 2.88 14.44 -10.16
C GLU A 65 2.60 13.02 -9.63
N VAL A 66 1.50 12.82 -8.90
CA VAL A 66 1.12 11.52 -8.34
C VAL A 66 -0.12 10.99 -9.04
N GLU A 67 0.01 9.80 -9.62
CA GLU A 67 -1.10 9.04 -10.19
C GLU A 67 -1.57 7.93 -9.23
N SER A 68 -2.83 7.52 -9.38
CA SER A 68 -3.36 6.35 -8.67
C SER A 68 -3.03 5.06 -9.42
N CYS A 69 -2.56 4.04 -8.69
CA CYS A 69 -2.39 2.72 -9.25
C CYS A 69 -3.73 2.15 -9.76
N ARG A 70 -3.82 1.91 -11.07
CA ARG A 70 -5.03 1.43 -11.73
C ARG A 70 -5.46 0.02 -11.31
N VAL A 71 -4.53 -0.76 -10.74
CA VAL A 71 -4.75 -2.14 -10.29
C VAL A 71 -5.44 -2.16 -8.92
N CYS A 72 -4.86 -1.50 -7.92
CA CYS A 72 -5.41 -1.51 -6.56
C CYS A 72 -6.38 -0.36 -6.26
N ARG A 73 -6.46 0.66 -7.12
CA ARG A 73 -7.36 1.83 -7.00
C ARG A 73 -7.38 2.42 -5.59
N PRO A 74 -6.25 2.97 -5.12
CA PRO A 74 -6.10 3.48 -3.76
C PRO A 74 -7.08 4.61 -3.41
N GLU A 75 -7.71 5.28 -4.37
CA GLU A 75 -8.68 6.33 -4.16
C GLU A 75 -10.03 5.84 -3.58
N ILE A 76 -10.44 4.60 -3.88
CA ILE A 76 -11.81 4.11 -3.60
C ILE A 76 -12.16 4.03 -2.11
N GLY A 77 -11.18 3.79 -1.24
CA GLY A 77 -11.30 3.80 0.22
C GLY A 77 -10.69 5.03 0.91
N LEU A 78 -10.04 5.93 0.15
CA LEU A 78 -9.52 7.19 0.68
C LEU A 78 -10.61 8.27 0.74
N THR A 79 -11.42 8.33 -0.32
CA THR A 79 -12.33 9.45 -0.58
C THR A 79 -13.73 9.27 0.01
N ARG A 80 -14.06 8.06 0.49
CA ARG A 80 -15.32 7.79 1.20
C ARG A 80 -15.14 8.12 2.68
N ARG A 81 -15.85 9.16 3.15
CA ARG A 81 -15.98 9.52 4.58
C ARG A 81 -16.99 8.62 5.27
#